data_AF-A0A3D2JBA0-F1
#
_entry.id   AF-A0A3D2JBA0-F1
#
_cell.length_a   1.000
_cell.length_b   1.000
_cell.length_c   1.000
_cell.angle_alpha   90.00
_cell.angle_beta   90.00
_cell.angle_gamma   90.00
#
_symmetry.space_group_name_H-M   'P 1'
#
loop_
_entity.id
_entity.type
_entity.pdbx_description
1 polymer ?
#
loop_
_entity_poly.entity_id
_entity_poly.type
_entity_poly.pdbx_seq_one_letter_code
_entity_poly.pdbx_strand_id
1 'polypeptide(L)'
;MSQTEVQAVEQIPASAPDFLIHNEGDAVAVAVHDVAPGERKAVYMDSDRDVNVNVTQAIPLGHKVALVDLGEGVEVIEYGVRIGNTREAIQAGQLVHTHNIRSARWQNSR
;
A
#
# COMPACT_ATOMS: atom_id res chain seq x y z
N MET A 1 -45.29 -23.83 -12.94
CA MET A 1 -44.74 -24.29 -11.66
C MET A 1 -43.55 -25.17 -12.04
N SER A 2 -42.29 -24.81 -11.83
CA SER A 2 -41.72 -24.17 -10.66
C SER A 2 -40.42 -23.43 -10.99
N GLN A 3 -40.40 -22.18 -10.53
CA GLN A 3 -39.30 -21.30 -10.13
C GLN A 3 -37.86 -21.59 -10.60
N THR A 4 -37.39 -20.62 -11.39
CA THR A 4 -36.04 -20.05 -11.37
C THR A 4 -35.53 -19.80 -9.95
N GLU A 5 -34.33 -20.26 -9.61
CA GLU A 5 -33.54 -19.72 -8.50
C GLU A 5 -32.29 -19.05 -9.07
N VAL A 6 -32.33 -17.71 -9.07
CA VAL A 6 -31.22 -16.81 -9.32
C VAL A 6 -30.59 -16.50 -7.95
N GLN A 7 -29.27 -16.64 -7.88
CA GLN A 7 -28.31 -15.93 -7.01
C GLN A 7 -28.47 -15.99 -5.48
N ALA A 8 -27.36 -16.38 -4.85
CA ALA A 8 -26.79 -15.60 -3.75
C ALA A 8 -25.26 -15.63 -3.90
N VAL A 9 -24.68 -14.55 -4.44
CA VAL A 9 -23.27 -14.24 -4.20
C VAL A 9 -23.27 -13.58 -2.83
N GLU A 10 -22.83 -14.32 -1.83
CA GLU A 10 -22.78 -13.85 -0.45
C GLU A 10 -21.81 -12.65 -0.40
N GLN A 11 -22.36 -11.45 -0.27
CA GLN A 11 -21.57 -10.26 -0.01
C GLN A 11 -20.89 -10.46 1.34
N ILE A 12 -19.59 -10.80 1.30
CA ILE A 12 -18.73 -10.65 2.46
C ILE A 12 -18.76 -9.16 2.79
N PRO A 13 -19.13 -8.73 4.01
CA PRO A 13 -19.00 -7.33 4.39
C PRO A 13 -17.57 -6.92 4.09
N ALA A 14 -17.36 -5.79 3.41
CA ALA A 14 -16.02 -5.30 3.11
C ALA A 14 -15.20 -5.32 4.41
N SER A 15 -14.31 -6.32 4.54
CA SER A 15 -13.44 -6.42 5.70
C SER A 15 -12.64 -5.13 5.76
N ALA A 16 -12.37 -4.67 6.97
CA ALA A 16 -11.54 -3.48 7.18
C ALA A 16 -10.28 -3.58 6.29
N PRO A 17 -9.86 -2.50 5.63
CA PRO A 17 -8.69 -2.53 4.77
C PRO A 17 -7.44 -2.89 5.58
N ASP A 18 -6.47 -3.55 4.95
CA ASP A 18 -5.16 -3.79 5.56
C ASP A 18 -4.28 -2.53 5.46
N PHE A 19 -4.49 -1.72 4.41
CA PHE A 19 -3.72 -0.51 4.12
C PHE A 19 -4.59 0.69 3.74
N LEU A 20 -4.09 1.88 4.08
CA LEU A 20 -4.64 3.16 3.63
C LEU A 20 -3.67 3.83 2.65
N ILE A 21 -4.20 4.26 1.51
CA ILE A 21 -3.53 5.08 0.51
C ILE A 21 -4.10 6.49 0.67
N HIS A 22 -3.26 7.49 0.89
CA HIS A 22 -3.77 8.82 1.20
C HIS A 22 -4.35 9.50 -0.03
N ASN A 23 -3.60 9.53 -1.12
CA ASN A 23 -4.01 10.15 -2.37
C ASN A 23 -3.85 9.23 -3.58
N GLU A 24 -4.64 9.46 -4.63
CA GLU A 24 -4.31 8.94 -5.95
C GLU A 24 -2.90 9.38 -6.39
N GLY A 25 -2.13 8.43 -6.92
CA GLY A 25 -0.75 8.65 -7.37
C GLY A 25 0.31 8.50 -6.28
N ASP A 26 -0.06 8.26 -5.03
CA ASP A 26 0.90 7.88 -4.00
C ASP A 26 1.61 6.57 -4.37
N ALA A 27 2.91 6.50 -4.09
CA ALA A 27 3.73 5.32 -4.37
C ALA A 27 3.64 4.25 -3.27
N VAL A 28 2.97 4.58 -2.16
CA VAL A 28 2.99 3.81 -0.91
C VAL A 28 1.63 3.82 -0.22
N ALA A 29 1.38 2.79 0.58
CA ALA A 29 0.22 2.71 1.48
C ALA A 29 0.67 2.39 2.90
N VAL A 30 -0.08 2.82 3.92
CA VAL A 30 0.25 2.63 5.34
C VAL A 30 -0.60 1.52 5.94
N ALA A 31 0.04 0.56 6.62
CA ALA A 31 -0.64 -0.55 7.29
C ALA A 31 -1.44 -0.07 8.51
N VAL A 32 -2.68 -0.55 8.67
CA VAL A 32 -3.55 -0.22 9.84
C VAL A 32 -3.58 -1.31 10.92
N HIS A 33 -2.86 -2.41 10.70
CA HIS A 33 -2.52 -3.44 11.67
C HIS A 33 -1.23 -4.15 11.20
N ASP A 34 -0.76 -5.16 11.93
CA ASP A 34 0.31 -6.02 11.43
C ASP A 34 -0.23 -6.89 10.27
N VAL A 35 0.43 -6.81 9.11
CA VAL A 35 -0.02 -7.48 7.88
C VAL A 35 0.96 -8.58 7.50
N ALA A 36 0.47 -9.83 7.41
CA ALA A 36 1.27 -10.95 6.91
C ALA A 36 1.39 -10.93 5.37
N PRO A 37 2.31 -11.70 4.74
CA PRO A 37 2.39 -11.83 3.29
C PRO A 37 1.11 -12.38 2.62
N GLY A 38 0.91 -12.02 1.35
CA GLY A 38 -0.21 -12.43 0.49
C GLY A 38 -0.98 -11.25 -0.08
N GLU A 39 -2.08 -11.54 -0.79
CA GLU A 39 -2.96 -10.50 -1.34
C GLU A 39 -3.70 -9.77 -0.21
N ARG A 40 -3.65 -8.44 -0.22
CA ARG A 40 -4.17 -7.56 0.84
C ARG A 40 -4.92 -6.38 0.25
N LYS A 41 -5.95 -5.93 0.96
CA LYS A 41 -6.79 -4.83 0.50
C LYS A 41 -6.20 -3.49 0.92
N ALA A 42 -6.02 -2.60 -0.04
CA ALA A 42 -5.67 -1.19 0.20
C ALA A 42 -6.79 -0.29 -0.32
N VAL A 43 -7.16 0.74 0.42
CA VAL A 43 -8.21 1.70 0.03
C VAL A 43 -7.64 3.10 -0.07
N TYR A 44 -8.15 3.88 -1.02
CA TYR A 44 -7.85 5.29 -1.12
C TYR A 44 -8.69 6.09 -0.12
N MET A 45 -8.09 7.09 0.53
CA MET A 45 -8.78 7.95 1.49
C MET A 45 -9.45 9.16 0.84
N ASP A 46 -9.00 9.53 -0.37
CA ASP A 46 -9.50 10.67 -1.16
C ASP A 46 -10.58 10.27 -2.19
N SER A 47 -10.92 8.98 -2.29
CA SER A 47 -11.88 8.44 -3.25
C SER A 47 -12.50 7.12 -2.77
N ASP A 48 -13.60 6.69 -3.38
CA ASP A 48 -14.26 5.39 -3.11
C ASP A 48 -13.56 4.19 -3.80
N ARG A 49 -12.25 4.30 -4.07
CA ARG A 49 -11.49 3.27 -4.77
C ARG A 49 -10.73 2.35 -3.83
N ASP A 50 -10.56 1.12 -4.26
CA ASP A 50 -9.70 0.12 -3.62
C ASP A 50 -8.88 -0.66 -4.64
N VAL A 51 -7.77 -1.23 -4.15
CA VAL A 51 -6.85 -2.07 -4.92
C VAL A 51 -6.35 -3.23 -4.05
N ASN A 52 -5.92 -4.30 -4.70
CA ASN A 52 -5.22 -5.38 -4.04
C ASN A 52 -3.70 -5.21 -4.20
N VAL A 53 -2.97 -5.42 -3.12
CA VAL A 53 -1.50 -5.40 -3.08
C VAL A 53 -1.03 -6.80 -2.68
N ASN A 54 -0.17 -7.41 -3.49
CA ASN A 54 0.45 -8.68 -3.15
C ASN A 54 1.68 -8.44 -2.25
N VAL A 55 1.49 -8.54 -0.94
CA VAL A 55 2.52 -8.29 0.07
C VAL A 55 3.50 -9.47 0.12
N THR A 56 4.80 -9.18 0.03
CA THR A 56 5.84 -10.21 -0.06
C THR A 56 6.49 -10.57 1.28
N GLN A 57 6.31 -9.73 2.30
CA GLN A 57 6.90 -9.86 3.64
C GLN A 57 5.98 -9.24 4.69
N ALA A 58 6.17 -9.55 5.98
CA ALA A 58 5.34 -8.95 7.01
C ALA A 58 5.54 -7.41 7.06
N ILE A 59 4.43 -6.66 7.12
CA ILE A 59 4.41 -5.20 7.25
C ILE A 59 3.83 -4.84 8.62
N PRO A 60 4.63 -4.32 9.57
CA PRO A 60 4.10 -3.95 10.87
C PRO A 60 3.12 -2.76 10.79
N LEU A 61 2.25 -2.63 11.79
CA LEU A 61 1.36 -1.49 11.95
C LEU A 61 2.09 -0.14 11.72
N GLY A 62 1.47 0.75 10.95
CA GLY A 62 1.97 2.09 10.66
C GLY A 62 3.14 2.15 9.68
N HIS A 63 3.64 1.01 9.21
CA HIS A 63 4.71 0.97 8.21
C HIS A 63 4.13 0.99 6.79
N LYS A 64 4.99 1.35 5.83
CA LYS A 64 4.60 1.50 4.44
C LYS A 64 4.84 0.25 3.61
N VAL A 65 3.93 -0.02 2.68
CA VAL A 65 4.13 -0.95 1.57
C VAL A 65 4.22 -0.18 0.26
N ALA A 66 5.07 -0.62 -0.67
CA ALA A 66 5.14 -0.07 -2.02
C ALA A 66 3.92 -0.50 -2.85
N LEU A 67 3.28 0.46 -3.54
CA LEU A 67 2.15 0.19 -4.44
C LEU A 67 2.59 -0.10 -5.89
N VAL A 68 3.81 0.31 -6.23
CA VAL A 68 4.41 0.18 -7.55
C VAL A 68 5.88 -0.22 -7.41
N ASP A 69 6.47 -0.70 -8.50
CA ASP A 69 7.91 -0.90 -8.54
C ASP A 69 8.63 0.46 -8.52
N LEU A 70 9.59 0.59 -7.62
CA LEU A 70 10.42 1.77 -7.44
C LEU A 70 11.87 1.37 -7.74
N GLY A 71 12.45 1.93 -8.80
CA GLY A 71 13.87 1.74 -9.10
C GLY A 71 14.77 2.35 -8.02
N GLU A 72 16.08 2.11 -8.08
CA GLU A 72 17.04 2.77 -7.19
C GLU A 72 17.14 4.28 -7.49
N GLY A 73 17.25 5.11 -6.44
CA GLY A 73 17.37 6.56 -6.54
C GLY A 73 16.09 7.32 -6.91
N VAL A 74 14.99 6.64 -7.21
CA VAL A 74 13.73 7.28 -7.62
C VAL A 74 13.04 7.95 -6.44
N GLU A 75 12.23 8.96 -6.74
CA GLU A 75 11.44 9.67 -5.73
C GLU A 75 10.31 8.79 -5.23
N VAL A 76 10.11 8.79 -3.91
CA VAL A 76 8.96 8.16 -3.25
C VAL A 76 7.99 9.26 -2.87
N ILE A 77 6.78 9.19 -3.40
CA ILE A 77 5.72 10.18 -3.22
C ILE A 77 4.65 9.63 -2.27
N GLU A 78 4.24 10.44 -1.30
CA GLU A 78 3.12 10.21 -0.39
C GLU A 78 2.45 11.56 -0.12
N TYR A 79 1.12 11.65 -0.10
CA TYR A 79 0.37 12.90 0.01
C TYR A 79 0.67 13.91 -1.11
N GLY A 80 1.06 13.45 -2.29
CA GLY A 80 1.54 14.32 -3.38
C GLY A 80 2.84 15.06 -3.07
N VAL A 81 3.56 14.70 -2.00
CA VAL A 81 4.87 15.26 -1.66
C VAL A 81 5.95 14.19 -1.68
N ARG A 82 7.15 14.60 -2.05
CA ARG A 82 8.32 13.72 -1.99
C ARG A 82 8.74 13.47 -0.55
N ILE A 83 8.58 12.24 -0.08
CA ILE A 83 9.01 11.82 1.28
C ILE A 83 10.47 11.37 1.33
N GLY A 84 11.05 10.99 0.19
CA GLY A 84 12.43 10.55 0.09
C GLY A 84 12.78 10.00 -1.29
N ASN A 85 13.98 9.42 -1.37
CA ASN A 85 14.44 8.65 -2.52
C ASN A 85 14.80 7.23 -2.08
N THR A 86 14.55 6.26 -2.94
CA THR A 86 14.97 4.89 -2.71
C THR A 86 16.50 4.78 -2.68
N ARG A 87 17.03 3.90 -1.82
CA ARG A 87 18.46 3.56 -1.71
C ARG A 87 18.83 2.31 -2.50
N GLU A 88 17.82 1.52 -2.83
CA GLU A 88 17.89 0.30 -3.64
C GLU A 88 16.54 0.14 -4.34
N ALA A 89 16.44 -0.77 -5.30
CA ALA A 89 15.15 -1.07 -5.92
C ALA A 89 14.18 -1.68 -4.89
N ILE A 90 12.92 -1.22 -4.91
CA ILE A 90 11.84 -1.72 -4.06
C ILE A 90 10.71 -2.16 -4.99
N GLN A 91 10.35 -3.44 -4.95
CA GLN A 91 9.25 -3.99 -5.75
C GLN A 91 7.90 -3.69 -5.09
N ALA A 92 6.85 -3.62 -5.89
CA ALA A 92 5.48 -3.53 -5.39
C ALA A 92 5.21 -4.64 -4.35
N GLY A 93 4.55 -4.29 -3.24
CA GLY A 93 4.28 -5.21 -2.14
C GLY A 93 5.42 -5.40 -1.13
N GLN A 94 6.56 -4.70 -1.28
CA GLN A 94 7.64 -4.71 -0.29
C GLN A 94 7.52 -3.58 0.74
N LEU A 95 8.14 -3.79 1.90
CA LEU A 95 8.24 -2.80 2.99
C LEU A 95 9.04 -1.58 2.53
N VAL A 96 8.51 -0.37 2.72
CA VAL A 96 9.21 0.90 2.52
C VAL A 96 9.54 1.50 3.88
N HIS A 97 10.83 1.62 4.20
CA HIS A 97 11.30 2.09 5.52
C HIS A 97 12.67 2.78 5.43
N THR A 98 13.13 3.38 6.52
CA THR A 98 14.37 4.17 6.57
C THR A 98 15.66 3.42 6.18
N HIS A 99 15.64 2.08 6.11
CA HIS A 99 16.80 1.32 5.63
C HIS A 99 16.93 1.39 4.10
N ASN A 100 15.81 1.35 3.38
CA ASN A 100 15.75 1.30 1.91
C ASN A 100 15.29 2.63 1.27
N ILE A 101 14.93 3.65 2.06
CA ILE A 101 14.76 5.02 1.58
C ILE A 101 15.60 6.03 2.39
N ARG A 102 16.05 7.09 1.73
CA ARG A 102 16.60 8.29 2.37
C ARG A 102 15.52 9.36 2.43
N SER A 103 15.11 9.77 3.64
CA SER A 103 14.09 10.80 3.80
C SER A 103 14.53 12.14 3.22
N ALA A 104 13.62 12.80 2.49
CA ALA A 104 13.83 14.15 1.95
C ALA A 104 14.00 15.18 3.08
N ARG A 105 13.31 15.00 4.22
CA ARG A 105 13.37 15.91 5.36
C ARG A 105 14.74 15.98 6.02
N TRP A 106 15.48 14.86 6.01
CA TRP A 106 16.78 14.71 6.68
C TRP A 106 17.90 14.42 5.69
N GLN A 107 17.73 14.81 4.42
CA GLN A 107 18.70 14.48 3.37
C GLN A 107 20.10 15.07 3.61
N ASN A 108 20.24 16.12 4.42
CA ASN A 108 21.53 16.75 4.75
C ASN A 108 22.10 16.34 6.12
N SER A 109 21.42 15.46 6.85
CA SER A 109 21.92 14.95 8.13
C SER A 109 23.10 14.01 7.87
N ARG A 110 24.27 14.39 8.38
CA ARG A 110 25.51 13.59 8.37
C ARG A 110 25.45 12.49 9.40
#